data_AF-A0A5R9QKG9-F1
#
_entry.id   AF-A0A5R9QKG9-F1
#
_cell.length_a   1.000
_cell.length_b   1.000
_cell.length_c   1.000
_cell.angle_alpha   90.00
_cell.angle_beta   90.00
_cell.angle_gamma   90.00
#
_symmetry.space_group_name_H-M   'P 1'
#
loop_
_entity.id
_entity.type
_entity.pdbx_description
1 polymer ?
#
loop_
_entity_poly.entity_id
_entity_poly.type
_entity_poly.pdbx_seq_one_letter_code
_entity_poly.pdbx_strand_id
1 'polypeptide(L)' 'MSNRYLVEMCTFHGPTRQRRWHRVHQGTSRVECQQWIDEAVSGFPSNAEAPRSWSLTRERALQGYRVRGVRA' A
#
# COMPACT_ATOMS: atom_id res chain seq x y z
N MET A 1 -10.32 -7.86 -23.42
CA MET A 1 -9.74 -6.79 -22.58
C MET A 1 -9.07 -7.45 -21.39
N SER A 2 -7.75 -7.33 -21.24
CA SER A 2 -7.05 -7.86 -20.07
C SER A 2 -7.18 -6.84 -18.94
N ASN A 3 -7.87 -7.22 -17.86
CA ASN A 3 -7.89 -6.38 -16.66
C ASN A 3 -6.47 -6.36 -16.09
N ARG A 4 -5.92 -5.16 -15.90
CA ARG A 4 -4.66 -4.97 -15.17
C ARG A 4 -4.96 -4.30 -13.84
N TYR A 5 -4.18 -4.62 -12.82
CA TYR A 5 -4.30 -4.02 -11.51
C TYR A 5 -3.00 -3.31 -11.18
N LEU A 6 -3.11 -2.14 -10.55
CA LEU A 6 -1.99 -1.34 -10.09
C LEU A 6 -2.01 -1.30 -8.56
N VAL A 7 -0.83 -1.44 -7.96
CA VAL A 7 -0.62 -1.01 -6.57
C VAL A 7 -0.10 0.41 -6.60
N GLU A 8 -0.72 1.27 -5.81
CA GLU A 8 -0.28 2.64 -5.61
C GLU A 8 0.06 2.87 -4.14
N MET A 9 1.16 3.58 -3.89
CA MET A 9 1.57 4.02 -2.55
C MET A 9 1.28 5.51 -2.33
N CYS A 10 0.83 5.86 -1.14
CA CYS A 10 0.55 7.20 -0.70
C CYS A 10 1.83 7.87 -0.21
N THR A 11 2.11 9.05 -0.72
CA THR A 11 3.18 9.94 -0.21
C THR A 11 2.61 11.35 -0.04
N PHE A 12 3.23 12.12 0.84
CA PHE A 12 2.84 13.50 1.11
C PHE A 12 3.90 14.44 0.54
N HIS A 13 3.48 15.39 -0.29
CA HIS A 13 4.37 16.29 -1.03
C HIS A 13 4.22 17.73 -0.58
N GLY A 14 5.35 18.45 -0.56
CA GLY A 14 5.43 19.87 -0.30
C GLY A 14 5.07 20.29 1.13
N PRO A 15 5.16 21.60 1.43
CA PRO A 15 4.91 22.14 2.77
C PRO A 15 3.48 21.92 3.26
N THR A 16 2.52 21.78 2.34
CA THR A 16 1.10 21.52 2.67
C THR A 16 0.77 20.04 2.83
N ARG A 17 1.76 19.14 2.72
CA ARG A 17 1.56 17.68 2.79
C ARG A 17 0.42 17.19 1.90
N GLN A 18 0.42 17.58 0.63
CA GLN A 18 -0.60 17.12 -0.31
C GLN A 18 -0.44 15.61 -0.55
N ARG A 19 -1.53 14.87 -0.39
CA ARG A 19 -1.56 13.43 -0.63
C ARG A 19 -1.44 13.14 -2.13
N ARG A 20 -0.46 12.33 -2.52
CA ARG A 20 -0.27 11.83 -3.89
C ARG A 20 -0.10 10.32 -3.91
N TRP A 21 -0.66 9.69 -4.93
CA TRP A 21 -0.61 8.25 -5.14
C TRP A 21 0.34 7.93 -6.29
N HIS A 22 1.32 7.08 -6.03
CA HIS A 22 2.34 6.69 -7.02
C HIS A 22 2.24 5.22 -7.31
N ARG A 23 2.28 4.85 -8.58
CA ARG A 23 2.31 3.45 -9.00
C ARG A 23 3.63 2.81 -8.57
N VAL A 24 3.55 1.69 -7.87
CA VAL A 24 4.73 0.93 -7.39
C VAL A 24 4.77 -0.50 -7.90
N HIS A 25 3.62 -1.08 -8.26
CA HIS A 25 3.55 -2.43 -8.79
C HIS A 25 2.37 -2.57 -9.77
N GLN A 26 2.41 -3.55 -10.67
CA GLN A 26 1.32 -3.92 -11.56
C GLN A 26 1.21 -5.45 -11.61
N GLY A 27 0.00 -5.94 -11.39
CA GLY A 27 -0.32 -7.37 -11.47
C GLY A 27 -1.48 -7.65 -12.44
N THR A 28 -1.76 -8.94 -12.61
CA THR A 28 -2.82 -9.46 -13.47
C THR A 28 -4.13 -9.69 -12.70
N SER A 29 -4.07 -9.79 -11.38
CA SER A 29 -5.24 -9.92 -10.52
C SER A 29 -5.20 -9.00 -9.31
N ARG A 30 -6.37 -8.73 -8.72
CA ARG A 30 -6.47 -7.96 -7.46
C ARG A 30 -5.81 -8.70 -6.29
N VAL A 31 -5.90 -10.04 -6.27
CA VAL A 31 -5.35 -10.89 -5.20
C VAL A 31 -3.83 -10.84 -5.20
N GLU A 32 -3.20 -10.99 -6.36
CA GLU A 32 -1.74 -10.86 -6.53
C GLU A 32 -1.25 -9.49 -6.05
N CYS A 33 -1.93 -8.41 -6.45
CA CYS A 33 -1.58 -7.07 -5.99
C CYS A 33 -1.75 -6.89 -4.48
N GLN A 34 -2.72 -7.57 -3.86
CA GLN A 34 -2.90 -7.53 -2.40
C GLN A 34 -1.80 -8.31 -1.69
N GLN A 35 -1.42 -9.49 -2.18
CA GLN A 35 -0.30 -10.26 -1.63
C GLN A 35 1.00 -9.47 -1.68
N TRP A 36 1.25 -8.75 -2.78
CA TRP A 36 2.41 -7.86 -2.88
C TRP A 36 2.41 -6.77 -1.79
N ILE A 37 1.24 -6.19 -1.47
CA ILE A 37 1.11 -5.21 -0.37
C ILE A 37 1.43 -5.90 0.97
N ASP A 38 0.87 -7.08 1.21
CA ASP A 38 1.03 -7.82 2.47
C ASP A 38 2.50 -8.18 2.71
N GLU A 39 3.22 -8.61 1.67
CA GLU A 39 4.67 -8.85 1.69
C GLU A 39 5.45 -7.57 1.98
N ALA A 40 5.11 -6.46 1.30
CA ALA A 40 5.78 -5.17 1.48
C ALA A 40 5.67 -4.63 2.92
N VAL A 41 4.57 -4.93 3.63
CA VAL A 41 4.37 -4.50 5.02
C VAL A 41 4.74 -5.56 6.06
N SER A 42 5.14 -6.76 5.64
CA SER A 42 5.38 -7.90 6.53
C SER A 42 6.45 -7.62 7.60
N GLY A 43 7.47 -6.83 7.25
CA GLY A 43 8.57 -6.44 8.13
C GLY A 43 8.19 -5.45 9.25
N PHE A 44 7.00 -4.85 9.21
CA PHE A 44 6.53 -4.00 10.30
C PHE A 44 5.88 -4.84 11.41
N PRO A 45 6.04 -4.46 12.69
CA PRO A 45 5.30 -5.08 13.78
C PRO A 45 3.80 -4.81 13.62
N SER A 46 2.98 -5.77 14.00
CA SER A 46 1.55 -5.55 14.18
C SER A 46 1.27 -4.67 15.40
N ASN A 47 0.05 -4.12 15.47
CA ASN A 47 -0.40 -3.39 16.65
C ASN A 47 -0.39 -4.26 17.92
N ALA A 48 -0.61 -5.58 17.79
CA ALA A 48 -0.57 -6.51 18.91
C ALA A 48 0.87 -6.71 19.44
N GLU A 49 1.86 -6.71 18.56
CA GLU A 49 3.28 -6.85 18.91
C GLU A 49 3.87 -5.55 19.47
N ALA A 50 3.31 -4.39 19.09
CA ALA A 50 3.85 -3.08 19.46
C ALA A 50 2.75 -2.08 19.91
N PRO A 51 1.94 -2.38 20.94
CA PRO A 51 0.72 -1.65 21.28
C PRO A 51 0.94 -0.23 21.81
N ARG A 52 2.15 0.07 22.32
CA ARG A 52 2.54 1.41 22.78
C ARG A 52 3.50 2.12 21.83
N SER A 53 3.75 1.54 20.65
CA SER A 53 4.66 2.17 19.69
C SER A 53 3.94 3.31 18.97
N TRP A 54 4.57 4.48 18.97
CA TRP A 54 4.23 5.55 18.03
C TRP A 54 4.75 5.23 16.61
N SER A 55 5.45 4.11 16.47
CA SER A 55 6.08 3.60 15.25
C SER A 55 5.08 3.24 14.16
N LEU A 56 5.61 3.04 12.96
CA LEU A 56 4.84 2.54 11.82
C LEU A 56 4.54 1.05 12.04
N THR A 57 3.29 0.73 12.39
CA THR A 57 2.79 -0.64 12.49
C THR A 57 2.31 -1.15 11.14
N ARG A 58 2.18 -2.46 10.98
CA ARG A 58 1.67 -3.09 9.75
C ARG A 58 0.32 -2.53 9.33
N GLU A 59 -0.61 -2.37 10.27
CA GLU A 59 -1.95 -1.86 10.03
C GLU A 59 -1.93 -0.38 9.58
N ARG A 60 -0.98 0.41 10.10
CA ARG A 60 -0.78 1.80 9.64
C ARG A 60 -0.11 1.84 8.27
N ALA A 61 0.87 0.97 8.01
CA ALA A 61 1.54 0.87 6.72
C ALA A 61 0.56 0.48 5.60
N LEU A 62 -0.38 -0.43 5.87
CA LEU A 62 -1.44 -0.83 4.93
C LEU A 62 -2.29 0.34 4.43
N GLN A 63 -2.56 1.33 5.27
CA GLN A 63 -3.31 2.53 4.87
C GLN A 63 -2.57 3.38 3.82
N GLY A 64 -1.26 3.17 3.70
CA GLY A 64 -0.41 3.80 2.70
C GLY A 64 -0.52 3.16 1.32
N TYR A 65 -1.21 2.02 1.14
CA TYR A 65 -1.31 1.33 -0.15
C TYR A 65 -2.76 1.23 -0.63
N ARG A 66 -2.95 1.11 -1.95
CA ARG A 66 -4.24 0.75 -2.55
C ARG A 66 -4.06 -0.03 -3.85
N VAL A 67 -5.04 -0.89 -4.15
CA VAL A 67 -5.15 -1.59 -5.44
C VAL A 67 -6.20 -0.92 -6.33
N ARG A 68 -5.78 -0.47 -7.52
CA ARG A 68 -6.63 0.17 -8.53
C ARG A 68 -6.75 -0.70 -9.78
N GLY A 69 -7.97 -1.03 -10.20
CA GLY A 69 -8.21 -1.69 -11.48
C GLY A 69 -8.07 -0.69 -12.63
N VAL A 70 -7.38 -1.08 -13.70
CA VAL A 70 -7.24 -0.28 -14.92
C VAL A 70 -7.66 -1.10 -16.14
N ARG A 71 -8.43 -0.46 -17.03
CA ARG A 71 -8.75 -1.04 -18.34
C ARG A 71 -7.51 -0.91 -19.22
N ALA A 72 -7.02 -2.03 -19.75
CA ALA A 72 -5.95 -2.08 -20.74
C ALA A 72 -6.50 -1.82 -22.14
#